data_AF-A0A2E8YG77-F1
#
_entry.id   AF-A0A2E8YG77-F1
#
_cell.length_a   1.000
_cell.length_b   1.000
_cell.length_c   1.000
_cell.angle_alpha   90.00
_cell.angle_beta   90.00
_cell.angle_gamma   90.00
#
_symmetry.space_group_name_H-M   'P 1'
#
loop_
_entity.id
_entity.type
_entity.pdbx_description
1 polymer ?
#
loop_
_entity_poly.entity_id
_entity_poly.type
_entity_poly.pdbx_seq_one_letter_code
_entity_poly.pdbx_strand_id
1 'polypeptide(L)' 'MPDMSVWNSHPKVYLPIEDTGAAVCPYCGAEYSLATD' A
#
# COMPACT_ATOMS: atom_id res chain seq x y z
N MET A 1 -12.60 22.18 10.71
CA MET A 1 -11.16 21.87 10.67
C MET A 1 -10.83 21.42 9.27
N PRO A 2 -9.67 21.78 8.69
CA PRO A 2 -9.37 21.45 7.31
C PRO A 2 -9.33 19.93 7.15
N ASP A 3 -10.10 19.47 6.17
CA ASP A 3 -10.23 18.09 5.73
C ASP A 3 -8.85 17.59 5.27
N MET A 4 -8.07 17.00 6.18
CA MET A 4 -6.84 16.32 5.79
C MET A 4 -7.24 15.18 4.90
N SER A 5 -6.94 15.35 3.62
CA SER A 5 -7.38 14.44 2.59
C SER A 5 -6.71 13.07 2.81
N VAL A 6 -7.50 12.00 2.83
CA VAL A 6 -6.99 10.65 3.13
C VAL A 6 -5.87 10.22 2.16
N TRP A 7 -5.87 10.76 0.94
CA TRP A 7 -4.96 10.41 -0.16
C TRP A 7 -3.47 10.69 0.09
N ASN A 8 -3.10 11.50 1.08
CA ASN A 8 -1.72 11.81 1.45
C ASN A 8 -1.37 11.48 2.90
N SER A 9 -2.05 10.49 3.50
CA SER A 9 -1.82 10.10 4.89
C SER A 9 -0.47 9.42 5.14
N HIS A 10 0.24 9.00 4.09
CA HIS A 10 1.62 8.52 4.17
C HIS A 10 2.40 8.76 2.85
N PRO A 11 3.74 8.70 2.87
CA PRO A 11 4.56 8.81 1.66
C PRO A 11 4.30 7.68 0.66
N LYS A 12 4.57 7.95 -0.62
CA LYS A 12 4.59 6.90 -1.65
C LYS A 12 5.77 5.96 -1.41
N VAL A 13 5.50 4.65 -1.41
CA VAL A 13 6.51 3.60 -1.19
C VAL A 13 6.39 2.49 -2.20
N TYR A 14 7.47 1.71 -2.35
CA TYR A 14 7.52 0.51 -3.19
C TYR A 14 7.49 -0.72 -2.29
N LEU A 15 6.61 -1.67 -2.62
CA LEU A 15 6.44 -2.93 -1.89
C LEU A 15 7.10 -4.07 -2.70
N PRO A 16 7.96 -4.89 -2.08
CA PRO A 16 8.59 -6.02 -2.76
C PRO A 16 7.62 -7.19 -2.87
N ILE A 17 6.69 -7.14 -3.84
CA ILE A 17 5.63 -8.16 -3.99
C ILE A 17 6.08 -9.35 -4.84
N GLU A 18 7.23 -9.23 -5.51
CA GLU A 18 7.74 -10.18 -6.50
C GLU A 18 8.17 -11.52 -5.87
N ASP A 19 8.71 -11.50 -4.65
CA ASP A 19 9.23 -12.70 -3.98
C ASP A 19 8.14 -13.61 -3.40
N THR A 20 7.05 -13.02 -2.89
CA THR A 20 6.00 -13.71 -2.13
C THR A 20 4.64 -13.74 -2.83
N GLY A 21 4.44 -12.92 -3.86
CA GLY A 21 3.15 -12.74 -4.52
C GLY A 21 2.13 -11.91 -3.73
N ALA A 22 2.49 -11.46 -2.52
CA ALA A 22 1.66 -10.63 -1.67
C ALA A 22 2.50 -9.71 -0.77
N ALA A 23 2.00 -8.51 -0.48
CA ALA A 23 2.67 -7.56 0.41
C ALA A 23 1.67 -6.69 1.18
N VAL A 24 2.11 -6.22 2.36
CA VAL A 24 1.32 -5.33 3.23
C VAL A 24 2.00 -3.98 3.33
N CYS A 25 1.25 -2.89 3.13
CA CYS A 25 1.76 -1.54 3.34
C CYS A 25 2.07 -1.31 4.83
N PRO A 26 3.30 -0.94 5.22
CA PRO A 26 3.67 -0.76 6.63
C PRO A 26 3.05 0.50 7.26
N TYR A 27 2.45 1.38 6.47
CA TYR A 27 1.84 2.63 6.95
C TYR A 27 0.34 2.51 7.17
N CYS A 28 -0.39 1.96 6.19
CA CYS A 28 -1.84 1.90 6.23
C CYS A 28 -2.41 0.49 6.37
N GLY A 29 -1.58 -0.55 6.30
CA GLY A 29 -2.01 -1.94 6.42
C GLY A 29 -2.73 -2.49 5.19
N ALA A 30 -2.73 -1.77 4.07
CA ALA A 30 -3.32 -2.26 2.82
C ALA A 30 -2.60 -3.53 2.34
N GLU A 31 -3.37 -4.56 2.02
CA GLU A 31 -2.88 -5.84 1.50
C GLU A 31 -2.97 -5.86 -0.03
N TYR A 32 -1.87 -6.24 -0.68
CA TYR A 32 -1.74 -6.34 -2.13
C TYR A 32 -1.40 -7.78 -2.50
N SER A 33 -1.98 -8.27 -3.59
CA SER A 33 -1.72 -9.60 -4.15
C SER A 33 -1.46 -9.48 -5.65
N LEU A 34 -0.52 -10.27 -6.18
CA LEU A 34 -0.31 -10.39 -7.61
C LEU A 34 -1.50 -11.10 -8.26
N ALA A 35 -2.13 -10.44 -9.22
CA ALA A 35 -3.17 -11.06 -10.03
C ALA A 35 -2.53 -12.03 -11.03
N THR A 36 -2.98 -13.29 -11.02
CA THR A 36 -2.61 -14.30 -12.00
C THR A 36 -3.75 -14.41 -13.03
N ASP A 37 -3.61 -13.77 -14.19
CA ASP A 37 -4.44 -14.05 -15.37
C ASP A 37 -3.69 -15.06 -16.26
#